data_AF-A0A964JM89-F1
#
_entry.id   AF-A0A964JM89-F1
#
_cell.length_a   1.000
_cell.length_b   1.000
_cell.length_c   1.000
_cell.angle_alpha   90.00
_cell.angle_beta   90.00
_cell.angle_gamma   90.00
#
_symmetry.space_group_name_H-M   'P 1'
#
loop_
_entity.id
_entity.type
_entity.pdbx_description
1 polymer ?
#
loop_
_entity_poly.entity_id
_entity_poly.type
_entity_poly.pdbx_seq_one_letter_code
_entity_poly.pdbx_strand_id
1 'polypeptide(L)'
;MIGVFLGLLASFGTADAEIVVKARAFLTDTTAAANGRVVHVGGVLRDNIGQPVVGTTLRVTLGSGPQTAVTTAVKTDTEGAFATTSRATADGRQTVSVTFEGNALLGASTFAAELDIGRQTVELHFEADALVEAESPGGLTVGAQTPEHRPLPNLPLGLKLDGQQVPASLTNSDGQIHVRWPPLPSGNHTLVATFAGDLERLPVTREHRFMAQAALGVTLRPLNLRLPLDTPLVLEGRVTGAPAGTSQITVLANGEPVAETATDPSGAFVSRIAFDDLPAGQVRVQVIATSPDAAHRPGFSPAVVVELETRAPPSPAWLLAPLTLSALALVGSALRRRPPVVARPVDLCDARNPVAFTFVASEVPRTASLSSLKVQVRSAIDGLPIAGAEVRLLASGLYKERAKPRVDEKPTGVAQAVTDADGEASISGEGEHVWVSAPGHAPASYRCPCPPGGHAVLPLWPRRAFAQRLLEGVLAAAGRPPLVFGRVTPTEAGLFLSRRGLDVRAAVELPAMVERSCFGPDEPQLDALAHLESESERATLALETAKVGS
;
A
#
# COMPACT_ATOMS: atom_id res chain seq x y z
N MET A 1 13.81 -42.40 -118.19
CA MET A 1 15.17 -42.22 -117.66
C MET A 1 15.04 -41.98 -116.16
N ILE A 2 15.28 -43.00 -115.35
CA ILE A 2 16.47 -43.15 -114.44
C ILE A 2 16.41 -42.09 -113.32
N GLY A 3 16.32 -42.40 -112.03
CA GLY A 3 16.52 -43.69 -111.37
C GLY A 3 16.09 -43.70 -109.89
N VAL A 4 16.11 -44.92 -109.38
CA VAL A 4 15.75 -45.43 -108.05
C VAL A 4 16.76 -45.00 -106.98
N PHE A 5 16.31 -44.69 -105.77
CA PHE A 5 16.99 -45.19 -104.57
C PHE A 5 15.98 -45.54 -103.45
N LEU A 6 16.08 -46.81 -103.08
CA LEU A 6 15.39 -47.53 -102.02
C LEU A 6 15.94 -47.13 -100.63
N GLY A 7 15.09 -47.18 -99.61
CA GLY A 7 15.51 -47.67 -98.29
C GLY A 7 15.57 -46.64 -97.15
N LEU A 8 14.50 -46.57 -96.35
CA LEU A 8 14.58 -46.71 -94.90
C LEU A 8 13.15 -46.89 -94.33
N LEU A 9 12.73 -48.13 -94.12
CA LEU A 9 11.59 -48.45 -93.26
C LEU A 9 12.08 -48.36 -91.81
N ALA A 10 11.97 -47.18 -91.21
CA ALA A 10 12.07 -47.02 -89.76
C ALA A 10 10.69 -47.25 -89.16
N SER A 11 10.56 -48.28 -88.33
CA SER A 11 9.38 -48.49 -87.48
C SER A 11 9.29 -47.32 -86.49
N PHE A 12 8.44 -46.35 -86.77
CA PHE A 12 7.94 -45.47 -85.74
C PHE A 12 7.03 -46.30 -84.85
N GLY A 13 7.56 -46.72 -83.69
CA GLY A 13 6.73 -47.20 -82.60
C GLY A 13 5.73 -46.10 -82.27
N THR A 14 4.45 -46.43 -82.35
CA THR A 14 3.36 -45.60 -81.85
C THR A 14 3.52 -45.52 -80.33
N ALA A 15 4.31 -44.55 -79.86
CA ALA A 15 4.23 -44.14 -78.47
C ALA A 15 2.86 -43.49 -78.30
N ASP A 16 1.91 -44.24 -77.74
CA ASP A 16 0.63 -43.70 -77.31
C ASP A 16 0.90 -42.50 -76.42
N ALA A 17 0.59 -41.31 -76.92
CA ALA A 17 0.69 -40.09 -76.14
C ALA A 17 -0.44 -40.11 -75.10
N GLU A 18 -0.12 -40.56 -73.89
CA GLU A 18 -1.04 -40.49 -72.76
C GLU A 18 -1.17 -39.01 -72.32
N ILE A 19 -2.31 -38.39 -72.62
CA ILE A 19 -2.65 -37.06 -72.11
C ILE A 19 -3.19 -37.23 -70.68
N VAL A 20 -2.31 -37.07 -69.69
CA VAL A 20 -2.70 -37.05 -68.28
C VAL A 20 -3.19 -35.65 -67.91
N VAL A 21 -4.50 -35.50 -67.71
CA VAL A 21 -5.10 -34.28 -67.15
C VAL A 21 -5.07 -34.40 -65.62
N LYS A 22 -4.21 -33.60 -64.97
CA LYS A 22 -4.14 -33.57 -63.49
C LYS A 22 -5.30 -32.77 -62.91
N ALA A 23 -5.96 -33.33 -61.90
CA ALA A 23 -6.95 -32.60 -61.12
C ALA A 23 -6.27 -31.52 -60.26
N ARG A 24 -6.99 -30.46 -59.87
CA ARG A 24 -6.43 -29.41 -59.01
C ARG A 24 -6.52 -29.82 -57.55
N ALA A 25 -5.51 -29.43 -56.76
CA ALA A 25 -5.55 -29.52 -55.30
C ALA A 25 -5.59 -28.12 -54.68
N PHE A 26 -6.31 -27.97 -53.58
CA PHE A 26 -6.55 -26.72 -52.88
C PHE A 26 -6.19 -26.87 -51.40
N LEU A 27 -5.41 -25.92 -50.90
CA LEU A 27 -5.21 -25.71 -49.48
C LEU A 27 -6.36 -24.85 -48.96
N THR A 28 -7.21 -25.42 -48.12
CA THR A 28 -8.34 -24.72 -47.47
C THR A 28 -8.06 -24.56 -45.98
N ASP A 29 -8.70 -23.58 -45.35
CA ASP A 29 -8.62 -23.32 -43.91
C ASP A 29 -7.18 -23.20 -43.38
N THR A 30 -6.25 -22.80 -44.26
CA THR A 30 -4.85 -22.74 -43.91
C THR A 30 -4.59 -21.48 -43.11
N THR A 31 -4.10 -21.67 -41.88
CA THR A 31 -3.82 -20.60 -40.94
C THR A 31 -2.37 -20.70 -40.48
N ALA A 32 -1.80 -19.55 -40.20
CA ALA A 32 -0.50 -19.43 -39.56
C ALA A 32 -0.63 -18.38 -38.44
N ALA A 33 -0.16 -18.72 -37.25
CA ALA A 33 -0.18 -17.83 -36.08
C ALA A 33 1.14 -17.89 -35.35
N ALA A 34 1.62 -16.75 -34.87
CA ALA A 34 2.88 -16.65 -34.14
C ALA A 34 2.64 -16.32 -32.65
N ASN A 35 3.42 -16.94 -31.78
CA ASN A 35 3.57 -16.57 -30.38
C ASN A 35 5.07 -16.49 -30.07
N GLY A 36 5.60 -15.28 -29.89
CA GLY A 36 7.05 -15.10 -29.88
C GLY A 36 7.66 -15.50 -31.23
N ARG A 37 8.70 -16.35 -31.21
CA ARG A 37 9.28 -16.98 -32.42
C ARG A 37 8.70 -18.35 -32.77
N VAL A 38 7.66 -18.80 -32.07
CA VAL A 38 7.01 -20.08 -32.35
C VAL A 38 5.84 -19.82 -33.28
N VAL A 39 5.79 -20.55 -34.41
CA VAL A 39 4.74 -20.41 -35.43
C VAL A 39 3.98 -21.71 -35.55
N HIS A 40 2.68 -21.64 -35.34
CA HIS A 40 1.76 -22.75 -35.57
C HIS A 40 1.13 -22.61 -36.95
N VAL A 41 1.21 -23.66 -37.74
CA VAL A 41 0.67 -23.70 -39.11
C VAL A 41 -0.23 -24.92 -39.21
N GLY A 42 -1.45 -24.74 -39.73
CA GLY A 42 -2.36 -25.85 -40.00
C GLY A 42 -3.33 -25.54 -41.12
N GLY A 43 -4.00 -26.56 -41.63
CA GLY A 43 -4.98 -26.44 -42.72
C GLY A 43 -5.44 -27.80 -43.23
N VAL A 44 -6.16 -27.80 -44.36
CA VAL A 44 -6.67 -29.02 -45.00
C VAL A 44 -6.31 -29.00 -46.48
N LEU A 45 -5.79 -30.11 -47.01
CA LEU A 45 -5.57 -30.31 -48.44
C LEU A 45 -6.76 -31.08 -49.04
N ARG A 46 -7.45 -30.48 -50.01
CA ARG A 46 -8.56 -31.10 -50.75
C ARG A 46 -8.30 -31.14 -52.25
N ASP A 47 -8.91 -32.07 -52.95
CA ASP A 47 -8.94 -32.07 -54.40
C ASP A 47 -10.01 -31.12 -54.97
N ASN A 48 -10.21 -31.14 -56.28
CA ASN A 48 -11.15 -30.27 -56.99
C ASN A 48 -12.63 -30.64 -56.82
N ILE A 49 -12.93 -31.79 -56.22
CA ILE A 49 -14.29 -32.20 -55.86
C ILE A 49 -14.53 -32.11 -54.34
N GLY A 50 -13.56 -31.58 -53.59
CA GLY A 50 -13.63 -31.35 -52.16
C GLY A 50 -13.26 -32.56 -51.29
N GLN A 51 -12.76 -33.66 -51.89
CA GLN A 51 -12.32 -34.82 -51.14
C GLN A 51 -10.94 -34.58 -50.49
N PRO A 52 -10.72 -35.11 -49.28
CA PRO A 52 -9.45 -34.95 -48.57
C PRO A 52 -8.32 -35.70 -49.25
N VAL A 53 -7.16 -35.07 -49.38
CA VAL A 53 -5.95 -35.67 -49.94
C VAL A 53 -5.11 -36.22 -48.79
N VAL A 54 -5.21 -37.53 -48.55
CA VAL A 54 -4.67 -38.23 -47.37
C VAL A 54 -3.21 -38.67 -47.55
N GLY A 55 -2.45 -38.71 -46.45
CA GLY A 55 -1.13 -39.34 -46.37
C GLY A 55 -0.03 -38.66 -47.20
N THR A 56 -0.31 -37.45 -47.68
CA THR A 56 0.51 -36.74 -48.65
C THR A 56 1.43 -35.75 -47.95
N THR A 57 2.69 -35.69 -48.37
CA THR A 57 3.68 -34.79 -47.77
C THR A 57 3.55 -33.38 -48.31
N LEU A 58 3.42 -32.41 -47.39
CA LEU A 58 3.50 -30.98 -47.63
C LEU A 58 4.84 -30.44 -47.13
N ARG A 59 5.32 -29.36 -47.74
CA ARG A 59 6.47 -28.59 -47.26
C ARG A 59 6.00 -27.29 -46.64
N VAL A 60 6.31 -27.07 -45.37
CA VAL A 60 6.06 -25.81 -44.67
C VAL A 60 7.37 -25.06 -44.54
N THR A 61 7.49 -23.88 -45.14
CA THR A 61 8.69 -23.04 -45.07
C THR A 61 8.39 -21.76 -44.30
N LEU A 62 9.22 -21.43 -43.32
CA LEU A 62 9.15 -20.20 -42.54
C LEU A 62 10.45 -19.43 -42.68
N GLY A 63 10.39 -18.19 -43.18
CA GLY A 63 11.56 -17.32 -43.26
C GLY A 63 11.29 -16.00 -43.97
N SER A 64 12.24 -15.08 -43.89
CA SER A 64 12.23 -13.78 -44.57
C SER A 64 13.03 -13.80 -45.89
N GLY A 65 13.66 -14.93 -46.19
CA GLY A 65 14.42 -15.17 -47.41
C GLY A 65 15.08 -16.55 -47.39
N PRO A 66 15.81 -16.95 -48.46
CA PRO A 66 16.36 -18.29 -48.60
C PRO A 66 17.36 -18.69 -47.50
N GLN A 67 18.05 -17.72 -46.90
CA GLN A 67 19.09 -17.96 -45.90
C GLN A 67 18.55 -18.12 -44.47
N THR A 68 17.34 -17.61 -44.18
CA THR A 68 16.69 -17.70 -42.86
C THR A 68 15.56 -18.72 -42.84
N ALA A 69 15.27 -19.33 -43.99
CA ALA A 69 14.18 -20.26 -44.20
C ALA A 69 14.41 -21.60 -43.46
N VAL A 70 13.42 -21.99 -42.67
CA VAL A 70 13.32 -23.31 -42.06
C VAL A 70 12.21 -24.07 -42.76
N THR A 71 12.52 -25.23 -43.36
CA THR A 71 11.54 -26.07 -44.04
C THR A 71 11.27 -27.33 -43.23
N THR A 72 9.98 -27.61 -42.99
CA THR A 72 9.50 -28.80 -42.29
C THR A 72 8.56 -29.59 -43.20
N ALA A 73 8.76 -30.90 -43.28
CA ALA A 73 7.84 -31.79 -43.98
C ALA A 73 6.73 -32.26 -43.03
N VAL A 74 5.47 -32.15 -43.44
CA VAL A 74 4.30 -32.60 -42.68
C VAL A 74 3.42 -33.47 -43.58
N LYS A 75 2.83 -34.54 -43.03
CA LYS A 75 1.89 -35.39 -43.77
C LYS A 75 0.46 -35.02 -43.42
N THR A 76 -0.42 -35.09 -44.41
CA THR A 76 -1.87 -35.00 -44.19
C THR A 76 -2.40 -36.26 -43.53
N ASP A 77 -3.36 -36.11 -42.62
CA ASP A 77 -4.08 -37.21 -41.97
C ASP A 77 -5.23 -37.74 -42.83
N THR A 78 -6.09 -38.58 -42.23
CA THR A 78 -7.26 -39.19 -42.90
C THR A 78 -8.33 -38.20 -43.32
N GLU A 79 -8.33 -36.99 -42.78
CA GLU A 79 -9.23 -35.91 -43.16
C GLU A 79 -8.55 -34.90 -44.10
N GLY A 80 -7.33 -35.20 -44.55
CA GLY A 80 -6.53 -34.30 -45.37
C GLY A 80 -5.96 -33.14 -44.57
N ALA A 81 -6.13 -33.13 -43.24
CA ALA A 81 -5.68 -32.07 -42.36
C ALA A 81 -4.20 -32.21 -42.04
N PHE A 82 -3.54 -31.09 -41.77
CA PHE A 82 -2.15 -31.05 -41.33
C PHE A 82 -1.98 -29.98 -40.26
N ALA A 83 -1.03 -30.20 -39.35
CA ALA A 83 -0.60 -29.22 -38.36
C ALA A 83 0.90 -29.40 -38.09
N THR A 84 1.62 -28.30 -37.98
CA THR A 84 3.03 -28.29 -37.60
C THR A 84 3.39 -27.03 -36.82
N THR A 85 4.47 -27.13 -36.05
CA THR A 85 5.06 -26.00 -35.33
C THR A 85 6.48 -25.77 -35.85
N SER A 86 6.74 -24.55 -36.32
CA SER A 86 8.05 -24.11 -36.81
C SER A 86 8.60 -23.01 -35.92
N ARG A 87 9.93 -22.85 -35.90
CA ARG A 87 10.61 -21.80 -35.11
C ARG A 87 11.27 -20.80 -36.04
N ALA A 88 10.94 -19.53 -35.87
CA ALA A 88 11.61 -18.45 -36.58
C ALA A 88 13.03 -18.25 -36.03
N THR A 89 13.97 -17.98 -36.92
CA THR A 89 15.38 -17.72 -36.57
C THR A 89 15.62 -16.24 -36.21
N ALA A 90 14.73 -15.35 -36.66
CA ALA A 90 14.82 -13.90 -36.44
C ALA A 90 13.44 -13.29 -36.14
N ASP A 91 13.45 -12.15 -35.45
CA ASP A 91 12.28 -11.28 -35.26
C ASP A 91 12.03 -10.46 -36.56
N GLY A 92 10.84 -9.86 -36.66
CA GLY A 92 10.38 -9.07 -37.80
C GLY A 92 9.39 -9.81 -38.68
N ARG A 93 9.14 -9.23 -39.87
CA ARG A 93 8.22 -9.80 -40.85
C ARG A 93 8.80 -11.07 -41.47
N GLN A 94 8.05 -12.16 -41.39
CA GLN A 94 8.42 -13.47 -41.90
C GLN A 94 7.32 -13.98 -42.83
N THR A 95 7.69 -14.72 -43.87
CA THR A 95 6.74 -15.40 -44.75
C THR A 95 6.64 -16.87 -44.34
N VAL A 96 5.42 -17.34 -44.14
CA VAL A 96 5.09 -18.75 -44.02
C VAL A 96 4.50 -19.21 -45.35
N SER A 97 5.07 -20.24 -45.96
CA SER A 97 4.49 -20.91 -47.12
C SER A 97 4.24 -22.39 -46.86
N VAL A 98 3.12 -22.88 -47.37
CA VAL A 98 2.78 -24.30 -47.38
C VAL A 98 2.67 -24.72 -48.84
N THR A 99 3.47 -25.70 -49.25
CA THR A 99 3.52 -26.17 -50.63
C THR A 99 3.25 -27.66 -50.71
N PHE A 100 2.25 -28.01 -51.51
CA PHE A 100 2.08 -29.34 -52.08
C PHE A 100 2.70 -29.34 -53.48
N GLU A 101 3.72 -30.17 -53.71
CA GLU A 101 4.44 -30.20 -55.00
C GLU A 101 3.62 -30.86 -56.14
N GLY A 102 2.44 -31.41 -55.82
CA GLY A 102 1.65 -32.22 -56.74
C GLY A 102 2.08 -33.69 -56.75
N ASN A 103 1.33 -34.52 -57.45
CA ASN A 103 1.68 -35.92 -57.70
C ASN A 103 1.26 -36.33 -59.14
N ALA A 104 1.17 -37.64 -59.42
CA ALA A 104 0.76 -38.13 -60.73
C ALA A 104 -0.66 -37.68 -61.12
N LEU A 105 -1.56 -37.55 -60.13
CA LEU A 105 -2.99 -37.30 -60.32
C LEU A 105 -3.40 -35.86 -60.01
N LEU A 106 -2.68 -35.19 -59.12
CA LEU A 106 -3.01 -33.86 -58.61
C LEU A 106 -1.93 -32.84 -58.94
N GLY A 107 -2.36 -31.64 -59.33
CA GLY A 107 -1.49 -30.48 -59.53
C GLY A 107 -0.95 -29.92 -58.20
N ALA A 108 0.13 -29.15 -58.30
CA ALA A 108 0.73 -28.46 -57.16
C ALA A 108 -0.21 -27.38 -56.59
N SER A 109 -0.05 -27.08 -55.30
CA SER A 109 -0.80 -26.04 -54.59
C SER A 109 0.11 -25.34 -53.58
N THR A 110 -0.03 -24.02 -53.46
CA THR A 110 0.77 -23.22 -52.53
C THR A 110 -0.11 -22.21 -51.79
N PHE A 111 0.08 -22.12 -50.48
CA PHE A 111 -0.43 -21.07 -49.63
C PHE A 111 0.76 -20.25 -49.11
N ALA A 112 0.58 -18.93 -48.96
CA ALA A 112 1.56 -18.06 -48.34
C ALA A 112 0.87 -16.99 -47.48
N ALA A 113 1.45 -16.70 -46.31
CA ALA A 113 1.02 -15.65 -45.42
C ALA A 113 2.25 -14.90 -44.87
N GLU A 114 2.10 -13.61 -44.63
CA GLU A 114 3.07 -12.81 -43.89
C GLU A 114 2.67 -12.74 -42.41
N LEU A 115 3.63 -12.91 -41.52
CA LEU A 115 3.46 -12.79 -40.07
C LEU A 115 4.52 -11.83 -39.54
N ASP A 116 4.10 -10.90 -38.67
CA ASP A 116 5.05 -10.17 -37.84
C ASP A 116 5.36 -11.02 -36.60
N ILE A 117 6.60 -11.52 -36.56
CA ILE A 117 7.08 -12.41 -35.51
C ILE A 117 8.00 -11.62 -34.61
N GLY A 118 7.77 -11.67 -33.30
CA GLY A 118 8.60 -10.92 -32.36
C GLY A 118 8.52 -11.49 -30.98
N ARG A 119 9.66 -11.51 -30.29
CA ARG A 119 9.71 -11.82 -28.86
C ARG A 119 8.92 -10.80 -28.04
N GLN A 120 8.20 -11.29 -27.05
CA GLN A 120 7.42 -10.50 -26.10
C GLN A 120 8.33 -9.78 -25.10
N THR A 121 7.90 -8.61 -24.66
CA THR A 121 8.58 -7.89 -23.57
C THR A 121 8.24 -8.55 -22.23
N VAL A 122 9.22 -8.55 -21.31
CA VAL A 122 9.04 -8.97 -19.92
C VAL A 122 9.26 -7.77 -19.02
N GLU A 123 8.38 -7.58 -18.05
CA GLU A 123 8.52 -6.58 -17.01
C GLU A 123 8.88 -7.25 -15.69
N LEU A 124 10.01 -6.87 -15.11
CA LEU A 124 10.39 -7.25 -13.74
C LEU A 124 9.91 -6.17 -12.77
N HIS A 125 9.43 -6.51 -11.59
CA HIS A 125 9.07 -5.56 -10.53
C HIS A 125 9.57 -6.07 -9.18
N PHE A 126 9.68 -5.15 -8.21
CA PHE A 126 10.14 -5.43 -6.85
C PHE A 126 9.04 -5.01 -5.88
N GLU A 127 8.62 -5.91 -5.02
CA GLU A 127 7.80 -5.60 -3.84
C GLU A 127 8.72 -5.68 -2.64
N ALA A 128 9.20 -4.50 -2.22
CA ALA A 128 10.07 -4.34 -1.08
C ALA A 128 9.74 -3.02 -0.38
N ASP A 129 9.89 -3.01 0.94
CA ASP A 129 10.02 -1.76 1.65
C ASP A 129 11.35 -1.12 1.27
N ALA A 130 11.35 0.19 1.03
CA ALA A 130 12.59 0.94 0.78
C ALA A 130 13.57 0.91 1.97
N LEU A 131 13.08 0.48 3.14
CA LEU A 131 13.79 0.41 4.41
C LEU A 131 13.69 -1.00 4.98
N VAL A 132 14.82 -1.66 5.16
CA VAL A 132 14.91 -2.96 5.84
C VAL A 132 15.72 -2.83 7.12
N GLU A 133 15.57 -3.80 8.03
CA GLU A 133 16.40 -3.86 9.23
C GLU A 133 17.79 -4.39 8.88
N ALA A 134 18.82 -3.62 9.25
CA ALA A 134 20.19 -4.11 9.22
C ALA A 134 20.38 -5.19 10.29
N GLU A 135 21.38 -6.03 10.08
CA GLU A 135 21.81 -7.09 11.00
C GLU A 135 20.76 -8.19 11.28
N SER A 136 19.61 -8.11 10.61
CA SER A 136 18.55 -9.12 10.64
C SER A 136 18.42 -9.80 9.27
N PRO A 137 18.08 -11.11 9.21
CA PRO A 137 17.71 -11.75 7.96
C PRO A 137 16.53 -11.02 7.32
N GLY A 138 16.63 -10.73 6.03
CA GLY A 138 15.60 -10.02 5.28
C GLY A 138 15.19 -10.76 4.02
N GLY A 139 14.25 -10.17 3.31
CA GLY A 139 13.85 -10.64 2.00
C GLY A 139 12.97 -9.65 1.25
N LEU A 140 12.84 -9.86 -0.06
CA LEU A 140 11.91 -9.13 -0.90
C LEU A 140 11.32 -10.02 -1.99
N THR A 141 10.20 -9.59 -2.56
CA THR A 141 9.59 -10.28 -3.70
C THR A 141 10.03 -9.64 -5.00
N VAL A 142 10.54 -10.44 -5.92
CA VAL A 142 10.73 -10.04 -7.32
C VAL A 142 9.62 -10.69 -8.13
N GLY A 143 8.89 -9.92 -8.93
CA GLY A 143 7.88 -10.45 -9.82
C GLY A 143 8.24 -10.23 -11.29
N ALA A 144 7.71 -11.09 -12.16
CA ALA A 144 7.84 -11.03 -13.59
C ALA A 144 6.47 -11.18 -14.26
N GLN A 145 6.17 -10.26 -15.18
CA GLN A 145 4.87 -10.19 -15.86
C GLN A 145 5.00 -9.71 -17.31
N THR A 146 3.94 -9.88 -18.09
CA THR A 146 3.78 -9.21 -19.39
C THR A 146 3.38 -7.75 -19.20
N PRO A 147 3.48 -6.88 -20.23
CA PRO A 147 2.98 -5.51 -20.17
C PRO A 147 1.49 -5.39 -19.83
N GLU A 148 0.71 -6.45 -20.09
CA GLU A 148 -0.72 -6.54 -19.74
C GLU A 148 -0.94 -7.09 -18.31
N HIS A 149 0.10 -7.07 -17.46
CA HIS A 149 0.09 -7.54 -16.08
C HIS A 149 -0.29 -9.01 -15.89
N ARG A 150 0.02 -9.86 -16.88
CA ARG A 150 -0.13 -11.31 -16.72
C ARG A 150 1.12 -11.91 -16.08
N PRO A 151 0.98 -12.72 -15.01
CA PRO A 151 2.13 -13.31 -14.35
C PRO A 151 2.86 -14.29 -15.27
N LEU A 152 4.20 -14.34 -15.15
CA LEU A 152 5.05 -15.24 -15.92
C LEU A 152 5.63 -16.33 -15.00
N PRO A 153 4.97 -17.49 -14.85
CA PRO A 153 5.45 -18.57 -14.00
C PRO A 153 6.63 -19.32 -14.63
N ASN A 154 7.41 -19.98 -13.77
CA ASN A 154 8.58 -20.79 -14.13
C ASN A 154 9.66 -20.02 -14.93
N LEU A 155 9.72 -18.69 -14.76
CA LEU A 155 10.70 -17.84 -15.41
C LEU A 155 12.02 -17.87 -14.63
N PRO A 156 13.15 -18.27 -15.24
CA PRO A 156 14.44 -18.28 -14.56
C PRO A 156 14.99 -16.87 -14.43
N LEU A 157 15.17 -16.40 -13.19
CA LEU A 157 15.76 -15.09 -12.90
C LEU A 157 17.17 -15.26 -12.30
N GLY A 158 18.13 -14.54 -12.87
CA GLY A 158 19.43 -14.30 -12.25
C GLY A 158 19.32 -13.13 -11.28
N LEU A 159 19.82 -13.31 -10.06
CA LEU A 159 19.71 -12.32 -9.00
C LEU A 159 21.09 -11.99 -8.43
N LYS A 160 21.38 -10.71 -8.24
CA LYS A 160 22.61 -10.24 -7.57
C LYS A 160 22.30 -9.21 -6.50
N LEU A 161 22.75 -9.46 -5.28
CA LEU A 161 22.71 -8.50 -4.18
C LEU A 161 24.11 -7.94 -3.96
N ASP A 162 24.28 -6.62 -4.11
CA ASP A 162 25.57 -5.92 -4.04
C ASP A 162 26.66 -6.56 -4.92
N GLY A 163 26.24 -7.02 -6.10
CA GLY A 163 27.11 -7.71 -7.07
C GLY A 163 27.36 -9.20 -6.77
N GLN A 164 27.00 -9.70 -5.59
CA GLN A 164 27.11 -11.11 -5.23
C GLN A 164 25.90 -11.90 -5.74
N GLN A 165 26.16 -13.07 -6.33
CA GLN A 165 25.11 -13.94 -6.85
C GLN A 165 24.24 -14.48 -5.72
N VAL A 166 22.93 -14.33 -5.88
CA VAL A 166 21.93 -15.00 -5.05
C VAL A 166 21.49 -16.27 -5.79
N PRO A 167 21.23 -17.40 -5.11
CA PRO A 167 20.83 -18.64 -5.77
C PRO A 167 19.68 -18.42 -6.76
N ALA A 168 19.88 -18.86 -8.00
CA ALA A 168 18.88 -18.74 -9.05
C ALA A 168 17.60 -19.46 -8.62
N SER A 169 16.44 -18.83 -8.83
CA SER A 169 15.16 -19.54 -8.70
C SER A 169 14.21 -19.17 -9.82
N LEU A 170 13.20 -20.03 -9.97
CA LEU A 170 12.11 -19.86 -10.90
C LEU A 170 11.00 -19.06 -10.23
N THR A 171 10.30 -18.23 -11.00
CA THR A 171 9.05 -17.63 -10.52
C THR A 171 7.98 -18.71 -10.27
N ASN A 172 7.14 -18.51 -9.26
CA ASN A 172 6.02 -19.38 -8.91
C ASN A 172 4.81 -19.17 -9.86
N SER A 173 3.65 -19.76 -9.55
CA SER A 173 2.40 -19.60 -10.32
C SER A 173 1.94 -18.15 -10.49
N ASP A 174 2.29 -17.29 -9.53
CA ASP A 174 1.93 -15.86 -9.52
C ASP A 174 3.00 -14.99 -10.20
N GLY A 175 4.00 -15.62 -10.83
CA GLY A 175 5.10 -14.90 -11.48
C GLY A 175 6.08 -14.28 -10.49
N GLN A 176 6.11 -14.73 -9.24
CA GLN A 176 6.90 -14.15 -8.15
C GLN A 176 7.99 -15.09 -7.62
N ILE A 177 9.04 -14.51 -7.06
CA ILE A 177 10.08 -15.20 -6.29
C ILE A 177 10.38 -14.39 -5.03
N HIS A 178 10.41 -15.06 -3.87
CA HIS A 178 10.86 -14.46 -2.62
C HIS A 178 12.36 -14.69 -2.45
N VAL A 179 13.11 -13.59 -2.51
CA VAL A 179 14.55 -13.55 -2.30
C VAL A 179 14.79 -13.39 -0.82
N ARG A 180 15.65 -14.24 -0.24
CA ARG A 180 16.09 -14.12 1.16
C ARG A 180 17.58 -13.89 1.22
N TRP A 181 18.03 -13.08 2.16
CA TRP A 181 19.45 -12.80 2.39
C TRP A 181 19.80 -12.90 3.87
N PRO A 182 21.08 -13.21 4.19
CA PRO A 182 21.58 -13.11 5.56
C PRO A 182 21.58 -11.65 6.04
N PRO A 183 21.74 -11.41 7.35
CA PRO A 183 21.97 -10.09 7.92
C PRO A 183 22.85 -9.18 7.06
N LEU A 184 22.32 -8.01 6.69
CA LEU A 184 23.06 -7.00 5.93
C LEU A 184 23.65 -5.94 6.86
N PRO A 185 24.86 -5.41 6.57
CA PRO A 185 25.35 -4.24 7.27
C PRO A 185 24.42 -3.05 7.03
N SER A 186 24.44 -2.04 7.90
CA SER A 186 23.69 -0.81 7.67
C SER A 186 24.23 -0.05 6.45
N GLY A 187 23.36 0.47 5.60
CA GLY A 187 23.74 1.24 4.43
C GLY A 187 22.82 1.04 3.23
N ASN A 188 23.25 1.52 2.07
CA ASN A 188 22.54 1.35 0.82
C ASN A 188 22.93 0.02 0.16
N HIS A 189 21.92 -0.70 -0.30
CA HIS A 189 22.06 -1.97 -0.98
C HIS A 189 21.36 -1.95 -2.34
N THR A 190 21.85 -2.78 -3.24
CA THR A 190 21.34 -2.89 -4.60
C THR A 190 21.05 -4.33 -4.96
N LEU A 191 19.78 -4.62 -5.26
CA LEU A 191 19.37 -5.89 -5.86
C LEU A 191 19.17 -5.72 -7.37
N VAL A 192 19.86 -6.53 -8.15
CA VAL A 192 19.72 -6.61 -9.61
C VAL A 192 19.04 -7.92 -9.98
N ALA A 193 17.94 -7.83 -10.71
CA ALA A 193 17.25 -8.98 -11.30
C ALA A 193 17.43 -8.97 -12.81
N THR A 194 17.81 -10.12 -13.38
CA THR A 194 18.08 -10.29 -14.79
C THR A 194 17.35 -11.52 -15.31
N PHE A 195 16.56 -11.32 -16.36
CA PHE A 195 16.09 -12.39 -17.24
C PHE A 195 16.91 -12.35 -18.53
N ALA A 196 17.56 -13.46 -18.88
CA ALA A 196 18.45 -13.53 -20.04
C ALA A 196 17.74 -13.54 -21.40
N GLY A 197 16.40 -13.61 -21.40
CA GLY A 197 15.61 -13.80 -22.61
C GLY A 197 15.51 -15.28 -23.01
N ASP A 198 14.52 -15.58 -23.85
CA ASP A 198 14.37 -16.88 -24.48
C ASP A 198 13.85 -16.71 -25.92
N LEU A 199 13.32 -17.79 -26.51
CA LEU A 199 12.77 -17.77 -27.87
C LEU A 199 11.46 -17.00 -27.99
N GLU A 200 10.74 -16.86 -26.89
CA GLU A 200 9.43 -16.21 -26.85
C GLU A 200 9.53 -14.79 -26.31
N ARG A 201 10.57 -14.48 -25.53
CA ARG A 201 10.66 -13.29 -24.69
C ARG A 201 12.02 -12.61 -24.75
N LEU A 202 12.01 -11.28 -24.69
CA LEU A 202 13.22 -10.44 -24.70
C LEU A 202 13.95 -10.50 -23.34
N PRO A 203 15.28 -10.36 -23.34
CA PRO A 203 16.03 -10.16 -22.09
C PRO A 203 15.61 -8.86 -21.41
N VAL A 204 15.63 -8.86 -20.09
CA VAL A 204 15.39 -7.66 -19.27
C VAL A 204 16.27 -7.69 -18.03
N THR A 205 16.77 -6.52 -17.63
CA THR A 205 17.46 -6.35 -16.35
C THR A 205 16.84 -5.16 -15.64
N ARG A 206 16.62 -5.29 -14.33
CA ARG A 206 16.10 -4.23 -13.49
C ARG A 206 16.87 -4.18 -12.18
N GLU A 207 17.09 -2.97 -11.70
CA GLU A 207 17.76 -2.68 -10.44
C GLU A 207 16.76 -2.13 -9.43
N HIS A 208 16.92 -2.52 -8.17
CA HIS A 208 16.21 -1.96 -7.03
C HIS A 208 17.21 -1.57 -5.94
N ARG A 209 17.07 -0.34 -5.44
CA ARG A 209 17.88 0.18 -4.35
C ARG A 209 17.04 0.30 -3.10
N PHE A 210 17.60 -0.14 -1.98
CA PHE A 210 16.97 -0.08 -0.67
C PHE A 210 18.03 0.22 0.39
N MET A 211 17.59 0.64 1.58
CA MET A 211 18.48 0.97 2.68
C MET A 211 18.25 0.02 3.85
N ALA A 212 19.32 -0.63 4.32
CA ALA A 212 19.32 -1.37 5.57
C ALA A 212 19.67 -0.41 6.71
N GLN A 213 18.83 -0.34 7.74
CA GLN A 213 19.04 0.55 8.86
C GLN A 213 19.34 -0.21 10.16
N ALA A 214 20.41 0.18 10.85
CA ALA A 214 20.70 -0.31 12.19
C ALA A 214 19.95 0.51 13.24
N ALA A 215 19.44 -0.14 14.28
CA ALA A 215 18.90 0.57 15.43
C ALA A 215 20.05 1.12 16.29
N LEU A 216 19.93 2.35 16.77
CA LEU A 216 20.87 2.87 17.77
C LEU A 216 20.58 2.24 19.13
N GLY A 217 21.62 1.67 19.75
CA GLY A 217 21.56 1.25 21.14
C GLY A 217 21.77 2.46 22.05
N VAL A 218 20.92 2.66 23.05
CA VAL A 218 21.05 3.78 24.00
C VAL A 218 21.04 3.25 25.42
N THR A 219 22.11 3.53 26.15
CA THR A 219 22.20 3.29 27.59
C THR A 219 22.02 4.60 28.33
N LEU A 220 21.33 4.55 29.46
CA LEU A 220 21.05 5.70 30.31
C LEU A 220 21.25 5.32 31.77
N ARG A 221 21.97 6.16 32.50
CA ARG A 221 22.24 6.04 33.93
C ARG A 221 22.07 7.40 34.59
N PRO A 222 21.07 7.57 35.49
CA PRO A 222 21.01 8.76 36.32
C PRO A 222 22.13 8.71 37.36
N LEU A 223 22.76 9.85 37.65
CA LEU A 223 23.72 9.93 38.74
C LEU A 223 23.02 9.94 40.10
N ASN A 224 21.83 10.56 40.17
CA ASN A 224 20.99 10.64 41.35
C ASN A 224 19.56 10.18 41.03
N LEU A 225 19.03 9.23 41.81
CA LEU A 225 17.63 8.78 41.70
C LEU A 225 16.66 9.60 42.55
N ARG A 226 17.20 10.34 43.54
CA ARG A 226 16.50 11.31 44.35
C ARG A 226 17.17 12.65 44.19
N LEU A 227 16.41 13.67 43.81
CA LEU A 227 16.93 15.00 43.55
C LEU A 227 16.55 15.94 44.69
N PRO A 228 17.54 16.43 45.46
CA PRO A 228 17.33 17.54 46.35
C PRO A 228 16.87 18.77 45.58
N LEU A 229 16.14 19.65 46.26
CA LEU A 229 15.74 20.94 45.73
C LEU A 229 16.94 21.72 45.16
N ASP A 230 16.69 22.39 44.03
CA ASP A 230 17.65 23.23 43.32
C ASP A 230 18.92 22.48 42.84
N THR A 231 18.94 21.14 42.88
CA THR A 231 20.04 20.32 42.34
C THR A 231 19.66 19.83 40.94
N PRO A 232 20.51 20.02 39.91
CA PRO A 232 20.21 19.57 38.56
C PRO A 232 20.24 18.04 38.45
N LEU A 233 19.37 17.49 37.62
CA LEU A 233 19.44 16.08 37.22
C LEU A 233 20.59 15.88 36.27
N VAL A 234 21.56 15.06 36.66
CA VAL A 234 22.68 14.64 35.81
C VAL A 234 22.41 13.24 35.27
N LEU A 235 22.36 13.15 33.94
CA LEU A 235 22.19 11.92 33.20
C LEU A 235 23.48 11.62 32.45
N GLU A 236 23.98 10.39 32.61
CA GLU A 236 25.08 9.87 31.83
C GLU A 236 24.57 8.73 30.95
N GLY A 237 25.04 8.67 29.71
CA GLY A 237 24.64 7.60 28.81
C GLY A 237 25.63 7.38 27.70
N ARG A 238 25.38 6.33 26.92
CA ARG A 238 26.18 5.98 25.76
C ARG A 238 25.29 5.49 24.62
N VAL A 239 25.57 5.98 23.42
CA VAL A 239 24.98 5.51 22.16
C VAL A 239 25.94 4.55 21.47
N THR A 240 25.41 3.44 20.97
CA THR A 240 26.13 2.44 20.16
C THR A 240 25.42 2.23 18.82
N GLY A 241 26.15 1.78 17.81
CA GLY A 241 25.62 1.52 16.47
C GLY A 241 25.94 2.62 15.46
N ALA A 242 25.93 3.89 15.86
CA ALA A 242 26.33 5.02 15.01
C ALA A 242 27.87 5.23 14.96
N PRO A 243 28.38 5.92 13.92
CA PRO A 243 29.68 6.58 13.98
C PRO A 243 29.78 7.44 15.24
N ALA A 244 30.93 7.37 15.92
CA ALA A 244 31.08 8.05 17.19
C ALA A 244 31.09 9.58 17.02
N GLY A 245 30.46 10.30 17.96
CA GLY A 245 30.44 11.77 17.98
C GLY A 245 29.41 12.44 17.07
N THR A 246 28.54 11.68 16.39
CA THR A 246 27.58 12.27 15.44
C THR A 246 26.13 12.22 15.92
N SER A 247 25.82 11.53 17.02
CA SER A 247 24.44 11.35 17.46
C SER A 247 23.92 12.58 18.22
N GLN A 248 22.73 13.05 17.86
CA GLN A 248 21.96 14.04 18.60
C GLN A 248 21.10 13.35 19.63
N ILE A 249 21.03 13.93 20.82
CA ILE A 249 20.39 13.36 22.00
C ILE A 249 19.30 14.31 22.45
N THR A 250 18.06 13.81 22.50
CA THR A 250 16.92 14.52 23.08
C THR A 250 16.52 13.80 24.35
N VAL A 251 16.52 14.52 25.48
CA VAL A 251 16.04 13.99 26.76
C VAL A 251 14.58 14.36 26.94
N LEU A 252 13.75 13.36 27.22
CA LEU A 252 12.34 13.50 27.51
C LEU A 252 12.07 13.33 29.01
N ALA A 253 11.24 14.19 29.59
CA ALA A 253 10.67 14.05 30.92
C ALA A 253 9.14 13.96 30.79
N ASN A 254 8.57 12.83 31.25
CA ASN A 254 7.14 12.51 31.09
C ASN A 254 6.63 12.63 29.64
N GLY A 255 7.51 12.39 28.66
CA GLY A 255 7.21 12.47 27.23
C GLY A 255 7.55 13.80 26.56
N GLU A 256 7.84 14.86 27.34
CA GLU A 256 8.15 16.19 26.82
C GLU A 256 9.67 16.44 26.76
N PRO A 257 10.19 17.09 25.70
CA PRO A 257 11.62 17.39 25.59
C PRO A 257 12.05 18.45 26.61
N VAL A 258 13.06 18.12 27.42
CA VAL A 258 13.60 19.00 28.48
C VAL A 258 15.06 19.37 28.29
N ALA A 259 15.80 18.64 27.46
CA ALA A 259 17.18 18.97 27.12
C ALA A 259 17.60 18.36 25.79
N GLU A 260 18.55 19.02 25.12
CA GLU A 260 19.23 18.52 23.93
C GLU A 260 20.73 18.53 24.15
N THR A 261 21.43 17.50 23.70
CA THR A 261 22.89 17.40 23.72
C THR A 261 23.37 16.54 22.57
N ALA A 262 24.69 16.36 22.43
CA ALA A 262 25.28 15.47 21.45
C ALA A 262 26.25 14.49 22.13
N THR A 263 26.46 13.35 21.49
CA THR A 263 27.49 12.41 21.95
C THR A 263 28.89 12.94 21.66
N ASP A 264 29.85 12.62 22.53
CA ASP A 264 31.27 12.77 22.27
C ASP A 264 31.80 11.70 21.28
N PRO A 265 33.08 11.79 20.85
CA PRO A 265 33.69 10.80 19.94
C PRO A 265 33.81 9.36 20.49
N SER A 266 33.40 9.09 21.73
CA SER A 266 33.29 7.74 22.28
C SER A 266 31.85 7.20 22.27
N GLY A 267 30.91 8.03 21.84
CA GLY A 267 29.47 7.79 21.89
C GLY A 267 28.84 8.13 23.24
N ALA A 268 29.60 8.65 24.21
CA ALA A 268 29.10 9.01 25.53
C ALA A 268 28.45 10.39 25.51
N PHE A 269 27.48 10.61 26.39
CA PHE A 269 26.88 11.92 26.60
C PHE A 269 26.62 12.18 28.09
N VAL A 270 26.64 13.45 28.46
CA VAL A 270 26.22 13.94 29.77
C VAL A 270 25.20 15.04 29.54
N SER A 271 24.02 14.90 30.15
CA SER A 271 22.98 15.93 30.13
C SER A 271 22.72 16.43 31.55
N ARG A 272 22.56 17.74 31.69
CA ARG A 272 22.24 18.42 32.95
C ARG A 272 20.95 19.19 32.77
N ILE A 273 19.92 18.80 33.52
CA ILE A 273 18.58 19.38 33.44
C ILE A 273 18.35 20.17 34.73
N ALA A 274 17.99 21.45 34.61
CA ALA A 274 17.70 22.25 35.80
C ALA A 274 16.47 21.69 36.52
N PHE A 275 16.45 21.79 37.85
CA PHE A 275 15.32 21.30 38.64
C PHE A 275 14.00 21.98 38.22
N ASP A 276 14.05 23.27 37.89
CA ASP A 276 12.88 24.06 37.47
C ASP A 276 12.31 23.65 36.09
N ASP A 277 13.09 22.92 35.28
CA ASP A 277 12.64 22.39 33.97
C ASP A 277 11.96 21.02 34.11
N LEU A 278 11.95 20.44 35.32
CA LEU A 278 11.34 19.13 35.58
C LEU A 278 9.91 19.28 36.11
N PRO A 279 8.96 18.47 35.62
CA PRO A 279 7.59 18.47 36.14
C PRO A 279 7.58 17.97 37.59
N ALA A 280 6.76 18.58 38.46
CA ALA A 280 6.70 18.21 39.88
C ALA A 280 6.30 16.73 40.10
N GLY A 281 6.86 16.10 41.13
CA GLY A 281 6.54 14.73 41.54
C GLY A 281 7.49 13.67 40.98
N GLN A 282 6.95 12.52 40.58
CA GLN A 282 7.75 11.47 39.94
C GLN A 282 7.93 11.79 38.46
N VAL A 283 9.19 11.80 38.00
CA VAL A 283 9.53 12.10 36.62
C VAL A 283 10.05 10.86 35.93
N ARG A 284 9.39 10.46 34.84
CA ARG A 284 9.83 9.41 33.95
C ARG A 284 10.74 10.01 32.88
N VAL A 285 12.02 9.68 32.94
CA VAL A 285 13.05 10.20 32.03
C VAL A 285 13.38 9.15 30.97
N GLN A 286 13.44 9.56 29.72
CA GLN A 286 13.86 8.74 28.58
C GLN A 286 14.79 9.54 27.68
N VAL A 287 15.69 8.86 26.99
CA VAL A 287 16.55 9.48 25.98
C VAL A 287 16.25 8.92 24.60
N ILE A 288 16.12 9.82 23.62
CA ILE A 288 16.08 9.51 22.20
C ILE A 288 17.43 9.90 21.59
N ALA A 289 18.06 8.96 20.91
CA ALA A 289 19.24 9.23 20.09
C ALA A 289 18.86 9.21 18.60
N THR A 290 19.30 10.22 17.85
CA THR A 290 19.17 10.26 16.38
C THR A 290 20.54 10.43 15.75
N SER A 291 20.75 9.82 14.59
CA SER A 291 21.99 9.99 13.82
C SER A 291 21.68 10.82 12.56
N PRO A 292 22.60 11.70 12.13
CA PRO A 292 22.51 12.35 10.82
C PRO A 292 22.72 11.36 9.67
N ASP A 293 23.28 10.19 9.94
CA ASP A 293 23.41 9.12 8.95
C ASP A 293 22.09 8.36 8.82
N ALA A 294 21.50 8.42 7.62
CA ALA A 294 20.23 7.77 7.28
C ALA A 294 20.26 6.24 7.43
N ALA A 295 21.45 5.64 7.47
CA ALA A 295 21.64 4.21 7.74
C ALA A 295 21.30 3.79 9.19
N HIS A 296 20.90 4.74 10.07
CA HIS A 296 20.54 4.44 11.46
C HIS A 296 19.13 4.91 11.80
N ARG A 297 18.36 4.06 12.46
CA ARG A 297 17.06 4.41 13.04
C ARG A 297 17.26 5.05 14.43
N PRO A 298 16.35 5.94 14.87
CA PRO A 298 16.38 6.47 16.22
C PRO A 298 16.43 5.36 17.27
N GLY A 299 17.28 5.56 18.28
CA GLY A 299 17.41 4.67 19.42
C GLY A 299 16.72 5.24 20.64
N PHE A 300 16.18 4.36 21.49
CA PHE A 300 15.49 4.75 22.71
C PHE A 300 16.15 4.08 23.90
N SER A 301 16.39 4.85 24.97
CA SER A 301 16.78 4.26 26.25
C SER A 301 15.57 3.60 26.92
N PRO A 302 15.78 2.65 27.83
CA PRO A 302 14.79 2.35 28.86
C PRO A 302 14.42 3.63 29.62
N ALA A 303 13.17 3.70 30.05
CA ALA A 303 12.72 4.81 30.89
C ALA A 303 13.19 4.61 32.33
N VAL A 304 13.64 5.69 32.97
CA VAL A 304 14.11 5.72 34.35
C VAL A 304 13.20 6.65 35.14
N VAL A 305 12.73 6.21 36.31
CA VAL A 305 11.91 7.05 37.20
C VAL A 305 12.82 7.73 38.22
N VAL A 306 12.70 9.05 38.32
CA VAL A 306 13.42 9.89 39.27
C VAL A 306 12.40 10.54 40.21
N GLU A 307 12.68 10.49 41.51
CA GLU A 307 11.82 11.07 42.54
C GLU A 307 12.35 12.47 42.90
N LEU A 308 11.51 13.50 42.70
CA LEU A 308 11.83 14.87 43.08
C LEU A 308 11.42 15.12 44.54
N GLU A 309 12.31 15.72 45.33
CA GLU A 309 11.90 16.26 46.62
C GLU A 309 10.90 17.39 46.41
N THR A 310 9.67 17.19 46.88
CA THR A 310 8.65 18.25 46.85
C THR A 310 9.07 19.36 47.81
N ARG A 311 9.09 20.62 47.36
CA ARG A 311 9.10 21.78 48.26
C ARG A 311 7.98 21.56 49.27
N ALA A 312 8.34 21.49 50.56
CA ALA A 312 7.34 21.52 51.62
C ALA A 312 6.43 22.72 51.29
N PRO A 313 5.10 22.53 51.23
CA PRO A 313 4.20 23.63 50.91
C PRO A 313 4.56 24.78 51.86
N PRO A 314 4.74 26.01 51.35
CA PRO A 314 5.08 27.13 52.22
C PRO A 314 4.06 27.12 53.34
N SER A 315 4.55 27.02 54.59
CA SER A 315 3.71 26.97 55.78
C SER A 315 2.63 28.02 55.59
N PRO A 316 1.34 27.65 55.63
CA PRO A 316 0.30 28.55 55.21
C PRO A 316 0.42 29.87 55.97
N ALA A 317 0.69 30.96 55.26
CA ALA A 317 0.78 32.30 55.85
C ALA A 317 -0.54 32.74 56.51
N TRP A 318 -1.63 31.99 56.33
CA TRP A 318 -2.90 32.16 57.03
C TRP A 318 -2.89 31.70 58.50
N LEU A 319 -1.79 31.13 59.02
CA LEU A 319 -1.62 30.93 60.47
C LEU A 319 -1.25 32.22 61.25
N LEU A 320 -1.09 33.37 60.59
CA LEU A 320 -0.85 34.68 61.22
C LEU A 320 -1.81 35.80 60.78
N ALA A 321 -3.00 35.48 60.27
CA ALA A 321 -4.04 36.47 60.00
C ALA A 321 -5.33 36.14 60.78
N PRO A 322 -5.68 36.88 61.86
CA PRO A 322 -6.95 36.67 62.53
C PRO A 322 -8.08 37.29 61.70
N LEU A 323 -9.15 36.50 61.55
CA LEU A 323 -10.55 36.93 61.51
C LEU A 323 -10.87 38.23 60.78
N THR A 324 -11.39 38.15 59.56
CA THR A 324 -12.62 38.86 59.16
C THR A 324 -13.10 38.42 57.78
N LEU A 325 -14.42 38.49 57.61
CA LEU A 325 -15.21 38.34 56.38
C LEU A 325 -15.67 36.93 56.01
N SER A 326 -16.69 36.51 56.77
CA SER A 326 -17.81 35.76 56.23
C SER A 326 -18.74 36.68 55.41
N ALA A 327 -19.46 36.06 54.47
CA ALA A 327 -20.68 36.52 53.79
C ALA A 327 -20.53 37.39 52.54
N LEU A 328 -20.62 36.76 51.37
CA LEU A 328 -21.74 37.02 50.45
C LEU A 328 -21.91 35.88 49.45
N ALA A 329 -23.12 35.33 49.46
CA ALA A 329 -23.56 34.23 48.63
C ALA A 329 -24.25 34.74 47.35
N LEU A 330 -24.24 33.87 46.33
CA LEU A 330 -25.30 33.62 45.35
C LEU A 330 -25.70 34.74 44.36
N VAL A 331 -25.63 34.41 43.06
CA VAL A 331 -26.75 34.34 42.07
C VAL A 331 -26.15 34.48 40.66
N GLY A 332 -26.63 33.66 39.71
CA GLY A 332 -26.50 34.01 38.29
C GLY A 332 -26.32 32.87 37.29
N SER A 333 -27.24 31.91 37.28
CA SER A 333 -27.42 30.97 36.17
C SER A 333 -27.92 31.66 34.89
N ALA A 334 -27.51 31.10 33.74
CA ALA A 334 -28.13 31.15 32.40
C ALA A 334 -27.66 32.22 31.41
N LEU A 335 -26.95 31.76 30.37
CA LEU A 335 -27.31 32.03 28.97
C LEU A 335 -26.68 30.97 28.04
N ARG A 336 -27.53 30.04 27.60
CA ARG A 336 -27.26 29.12 26.49
C ARG A 336 -27.38 29.89 25.18
N ARG A 337 -26.35 29.83 24.33
CA ARG A 337 -26.48 29.89 22.87
C ARG A 337 -25.51 28.86 22.29
N ARG A 338 -26.03 27.89 21.52
CA ARG A 338 -25.25 27.08 20.57
C ARG A 338 -25.95 27.12 19.22
N PRO A 339 -25.22 27.40 18.12
CA PRO A 339 -25.54 26.89 16.80
C PRO A 339 -24.97 25.46 16.58
N PRO A 340 -25.38 24.76 15.51
CA PRO A 340 -25.19 23.31 15.31
C PRO A 340 -24.30 22.94 14.10
N VAL A 341 -23.80 21.68 14.03
CA VAL A 341 -23.59 20.84 12.80
C VAL A 341 -22.33 19.92 12.81
N VAL A 342 -22.52 18.61 12.98
CA VAL A 342 -22.11 17.43 12.13
C VAL A 342 -20.66 17.00 11.75
N ALA A 343 -20.39 15.68 11.90
CA ALA A 343 -19.22 14.83 11.63
C ALA A 343 -19.66 13.33 11.53
N ARG A 344 -19.13 12.54 10.58
CA ARG A 344 -19.48 11.14 10.24
C ARG A 344 -18.57 10.09 10.89
N PRO A 345 -18.99 8.80 10.85
CA PRO A 345 -18.22 7.66 11.31
C PRO A 345 -17.18 7.17 10.30
N VAL A 346 -16.07 6.69 10.84
CA VAL A 346 -14.96 6.02 10.15
C VAL A 346 -15.26 4.52 10.10
N ASP A 347 -15.30 3.94 8.90
CA ASP A 347 -15.35 2.49 8.69
C ASP A 347 -13.91 1.98 8.58
N LEU A 348 -13.40 1.36 9.64
CA LEU A 348 -12.04 0.80 9.72
C LEU A 348 -12.12 -0.71 9.92
N CYS A 349 -12.43 -1.42 8.84
CA CYS A 349 -12.11 -2.84 8.70
C CYS A 349 -10.93 -3.05 7.72
N ASP A 350 -9.91 -2.17 7.75
CA ASP A 350 -8.66 -2.37 7.02
C ASP A 350 -7.46 -2.40 7.97
N ALA A 351 -6.67 -3.47 7.87
CA ALA A 351 -5.74 -3.99 8.86
C ALA A 351 -4.40 -3.21 8.96
N ARG A 352 -4.40 -1.90 8.69
CA ARG A 352 -3.17 -1.08 8.63
C ARG A 352 -3.13 0.11 9.61
N ASN A 353 -4.02 0.18 10.60
CA ASN A 353 -4.01 1.25 11.62
C ASN A 353 -3.60 0.68 13.01
N PRO A 354 -2.51 1.14 13.64
CA PRO A 354 -1.95 0.48 14.84
C PRO A 354 -2.65 0.80 16.18
N VAL A 355 -3.83 1.43 16.19
CA VAL A 355 -4.58 1.64 17.44
C VAL A 355 -5.58 0.49 17.62
N ALA A 356 -5.13 -0.57 18.27
CA ALA A 356 -5.91 -1.77 18.51
C ALA A 356 -7.15 -1.50 19.39
N PHE A 357 -8.33 -1.76 18.85
CA PHE A 357 -9.55 -1.91 19.64
C PHE A 357 -9.39 -3.15 20.54
N THR A 358 -9.37 -2.97 21.85
CA THR A 358 -9.26 -4.10 22.77
C THR A 358 -10.55 -4.23 23.55
N PHE A 359 -11.35 -5.23 23.20
CA PHE A 359 -12.43 -5.71 24.05
C PHE A 359 -11.83 -6.71 25.03
N VAL A 360 -11.78 -6.34 26.31
CA VAL A 360 -11.36 -7.27 27.35
C VAL A 360 -12.63 -7.91 27.91
N ALA A 361 -12.90 -9.14 27.47
CA ALA A 361 -13.94 -9.95 28.09
C ALA A 361 -13.45 -10.37 29.48
N SER A 362 -14.06 -9.81 30.52
CA SER A 362 -13.88 -10.31 31.88
C SER A 362 -14.62 -11.65 32.01
N GLU A 363 -13.96 -12.69 32.52
CA GLU A 363 -14.60 -13.96 32.87
C GLU A 363 -15.57 -13.75 34.03
N VAL A 364 -16.81 -13.32 33.73
CA VAL A 364 -17.86 -13.11 34.73
C VAL A 364 -18.80 -14.33 34.76
N PRO A 365 -19.13 -14.87 35.95
CA PRO A 365 -20.06 -16.01 36.08
C PRO A 365 -21.47 -15.65 35.56
N ARG A 366 -22.13 -16.62 34.90
CA ARG A 366 -23.43 -16.52 34.20
C ARG A 366 -24.67 -16.16 35.05
N THR A 367 -24.53 -15.56 36.23
CA THR A 367 -25.67 -15.35 37.16
C THR A 367 -25.84 -13.93 37.69
N ALA A 368 -25.14 -12.92 37.16
CA ALA A 368 -25.37 -11.53 37.54
C ALA A 368 -26.40 -10.86 36.62
N SER A 369 -27.61 -10.64 37.13
CA SER A 369 -28.59 -9.73 36.50
C SER A 369 -28.15 -8.29 36.69
N LEU A 370 -28.20 -7.52 35.59
CA LEU A 370 -27.80 -6.11 35.38
C LEU A 370 -26.46 -5.95 34.66
N SER A 371 -26.57 -5.94 33.33
CA SER A 371 -25.54 -5.69 32.33
C SER A 371 -25.08 -4.23 32.35
N SER A 372 -24.19 -3.86 33.29
CA SER A 372 -23.44 -2.61 33.19
C SER A 372 -22.23 -2.80 32.27
N LEU A 373 -22.15 -2.02 31.20
CA LEU A 373 -20.96 -1.88 30.35
C LEU A 373 -20.04 -0.84 30.99
N LYS A 374 -18.77 -1.20 31.22
CA LYS A 374 -17.73 -0.22 31.58
C LYS A 374 -17.07 0.32 30.32
N VAL A 375 -17.00 1.63 30.21
CA VAL A 375 -16.44 2.34 29.05
C VAL A 375 -15.30 3.22 29.53
N GLN A 376 -14.15 3.16 28.88
CA GLN A 376 -13.04 4.09 29.09
C GLN A 376 -12.81 4.93 27.83
N VAL A 377 -12.98 6.24 27.93
CA VAL A 377 -12.82 7.18 26.82
C VAL A 377 -11.43 7.80 26.87
N ARG A 378 -10.68 7.68 25.77
CA ARG A 378 -9.30 8.17 25.66
C ARG A 378 -9.10 9.01 24.41
N SER A 379 -8.14 9.92 24.43
CA SER A 379 -7.72 10.64 23.23
C SER A 379 -6.99 9.70 22.28
N ALA A 380 -7.32 9.76 21.00
CA ALA A 380 -6.74 8.91 19.96
C ALA A 380 -5.29 9.29 19.61
N ILE A 381 -4.80 10.45 20.06
CA ILE A 381 -3.45 10.94 19.76
C ILE A 381 -2.46 10.49 20.83
N ASP A 382 -2.74 10.78 22.09
CA ASP A 382 -1.84 10.61 23.22
C ASP A 382 -2.27 9.48 24.17
N GLY A 383 -3.45 8.89 23.95
CA GLY A 383 -3.99 7.83 24.80
C GLY A 383 -4.43 8.30 26.18
N LEU A 384 -4.44 9.61 26.46
CA LEU A 384 -4.81 10.15 27.77
C LEU A 384 -6.32 10.00 28.02
N PRO A 385 -6.74 9.75 29.28
CA PRO A 385 -8.16 9.66 29.63
C PRO A 385 -8.87 11.00 29.42
N ILE A 386 -10.11 10.95 28.94
CA ILE A 386 -10.93 12.14 28.72
C ILE A 386 -12.03 12.20 29.77
N ALA A 387 -11.83 13.07 30.77
CA ALA A 387 -12.84 13.33 31.81
C ALA A 387 -14.02 14.16 31.28
N GLY A 388 -15.21 13.92 31.81
CA GLY A 388 -16.41 14.68 31.43
C GLY A 388 -16.97 14.34 30.05
N ALA A 389 -16.52 13.24 29.41
CA ALA A 389 -17.06 12.75 28.16
C ALA A 389 -18.46 12.16 28.40
N GLU A 390 -19.42 12.59 27.60
CA GLU A 390 -20.79 12.10 27.61
C GLU A 390 -20.86 10.79 26.81
N VAL A 391 -21.21 9.69 27.47
CA VAL A 391 -21.38 8.35 26.89
C VAL A 391 -22.87 8.02 26.86
N ARG A 392 -23.39 7.61 25.70
CA ARG A 392 -24.80 7.24 25.51
C ARG A 392 -24.92 5.89 24.84
N LEU A 393 -25.84 5.06 25.32
CA LEU A 393 -26.18 3.79 24.71
C LEU A 393 -27.43 3.96 23.84
N LEU A 394 -27.37 3.57 22.58
CA LEU A 394 -28.44 3.77 21.60
C LEU A 394 -29.26 2.49 21.39
N ALA A 395 -30.59 2.61 21.36
CA ALA A 395 -31.48 1.47 21.15
C ALA A 395 -31.26 0.82 19.78
N SER A 396 -31.34 -0.52 19.73
CA SER A 396 -31.35 -1.28 18.48
C SER A 396 -32.49 -0.80 17.57
N GLY A 397 -32.19 -0.39 16.34
CA GLY A 397 -33.18 0.05 15.35
C GLY A 397 -33.40 1.56 15.22
N LEU A 398 -32.88 2.39 16.15
CA LEU A 398 -32.83 3.86 15.95
C LEU A 398 -31.77 4.28 14.93
N TYR A 399 -30.80 3.41 14.66
CA TYR A 399 -29.74 3.64 13.69
C TYR A 399 -30.00 2.79 12.43
N LYS A 400 -30.93 3.23 11.56
CA LYS A 400 -31.01 2.67 10.20
C LYS A 400 -29.85 3.25 9.40
N GLU A 401 -28.97 2.42 8.83
CA GLU A 401 -27.78 2.82 8.06
C GLU A 401 -28.03 3.92 7.00
N ARG A 402 -29.28 4.05 6.51
CA ARG A 402 -29.69 5.07 5.52
C ARG A 402 -30.17 6.41 6.10
N ALA A 403 -30.49 6.49 7.38
CA ALA A 403 -30.89 7.72 8.07
C ALA A 403 -29.88 8.00 9.17
N LYS A 404 -28.67 8.42 8.76
CA LYS A 404 -27.62 8.84 9.69
C LYS A 404 -28.17 10.01 10.53
N PRO A 405 -28.22 9.91 11.87
CA PRO A 405 -28.61 11.04 12.69
C PRO A 405 -27.60 12.17 12.48
N ARG A 406 -28.09 13.40 12.37
CA ARG A 406 -27.23 14.59 12.34
C ARG A 406 -26.48 14.62 13.68
N VAL A 407 -25.18 14.87 13.73
CA VAL A 407 -24.41 15.01 15.01
C VAL A 407 -24.98 16.00 16.00
N ASP A 408 -25.88 16.88 15.57
CA ASP A 408 -26.53 17.87 16.44
C ASP A 408 -27.75 17.29 17.11
N GLU A 409 -28.31 16.24 16.49
CA GLU A 409 -29.23 15.36 17.17
C GLU A 409 -28.38 14.53 18.11
N LYS A 410 -28.25 15.04 19.34
CA LYS A 410 -27.97 14.21 20.50
C LYS A 410 -28.94 13.04 20.43
N PRO A 411 -28.49 11.84 20.07
CA PRO A 411 -29.43 10.74 19.90
C PRO A 411 -30.08 10.49 21.26
N THR A 412 -31.40 10.30 21.24
CA THR A 412 -32.15 9.85 22.42
C THR A 412 -31.66 8.45 22.75
N GLY A 413 -30.71 8.38 23.69
CA GLY A 413 -30.17 7.13 24.20
C GLY A 413 -31.15 6.50 25.20
N VAL A 414 -31.01 5.19 25.38
CA VAL A 414 -31.72 4.43 26.42
C VAL A 414 -31.06 4.66 27.78
N ALA A 415 -29.76 4.95 27.78
CA ALA A 415 -28.97 5.27 28.97
C ALA A 415 -27.90 6.33 28.64
N GLN A 416 -27.47 7.06 29.67
CA GLN A 416 -26.43 8.09 29.59
C GLN A 416 -25.55 8.04 30.84
N ALA A 417 -24.24 8.19 30.64
CA ALA A 417 -23.24 8.36 31.69
C ALA A 417 -22.25 9.46 31.30
N VAL A 418 -21.47 9.94 32.27
CA VAL A 418 -20.38 10.91 32.05
C VAL A 418 -19.11 10.29 32.64
N THR A 419 -17.99 10.41 31.93
CA THR A 419 -16.72 9.85 32.39
C THR A 419 -16.13 10.62 33.58
N ASP A 420 -15.50 9.89 34.49
CA ASP A 420 -14.75 10.42 35.63
C ASP A 420 -13.35 10.91 35.23
N ALA A 421 -12.50 11.22 36.22
CA ALA A 421 -11.14 11.73 36.01
C ALA A 421 -10.22 10.73 35.27
N ASP A 422 -10.51 9.43 35.35
CA ASP A 422 -9.78 8.36 34.69
C ASP A 422 -10.37 8.02 33.31
N GLY A 423 -11.33 8.83 32.86
CA GLY A 423 -12.02 8.65 31.60
C GLY A 423 -13.01 7.47 31.63
N GLU A 424 -13.38 6.97 32.81
CA GLU A 424 -14.25 5.79 32.95
C GLU A 424 -15.71 6.19 33.18
N ALA A 425 -16.63 5.46 32.56
CA ALA A 425 -18.08 5.57 32.76
C ALA A 425 -18.71 4.17 32.80
N SER A 426 -19.65 3.96 33.71
CA SER A 426 -20.48 2.74 33.73
C SER A 426 -21.87 3.07 33.19
N ILE A 427 -22.30 2.35 32.16
CA ILE A 427 -23.60 2.54 31.51
C ILE A 427 -24.38 1.23 31.50
N SER A 428 -25.61 1.26 32.00
CA SER A 428 -26.50 0.09 32.06
C SER A 428 -27.66 0.26 31.08
N GLY A 429 -27.89 -0.72 30.21
CA GLY A 429 -28.99 -0.74 29.26
C GLY A 429 -28.76 -1.73 28.13
N GLU A 430 -29.75 -1.88 27.26
CA GLU A 430 -29.64 -2.66 26.03
C GLU A 430 -29.48 -1.72 24.84
N GLY A 431 -28.44 -1.92 24.04
CA GLY A 431 -28.17 -1.14 22.83
C GLY A 431 -26.95 -1.63 22.07
N GLU A 432 -26.98 -1.50 20.75
CA GLU A 432 -25.95 -2.02 19.85
C GLU A 432 -24.82 -1.00 19.58
N HIS A 433 -25.07 0.27 19.88
CA HIS A 433 -24.17 1.37 19.60
C HIS A 433 -23.92 2.22 20.85
N VAL A 434 -22.66 2.61 21.03
CA VAL A 434 -22.22 3.57 22.04
C VAL A 434 -21.82 4.85 21.33
N TRP A 435 -22.48 5.95 21.67
CA TRP A 435 -22.13 7.29 21.20
C TRP A 435 -21.35 8.01 22.30
N VAL A 436 -20.26 8.67 21.93
CA VAL A 436 -19.39 9.39 22.87
C VAL A 436 -19.11 10.79 22.35
N SER A 437 -19.14 11.78 23.25
CA SER A 437 -18.77 13.16 22.93
C SER A 437 -18.06 13.84 24.10
N ALA A 438 -17.02 14.61 23.81
CA ALA A 438 -16.31 15.42 24.79
C ALA A 438 -15.97 16.81 24.21
N PRO A 439 -15.85 17.86 25.04
CA PRO A 439 -15.27 19.14 24.62
C PRO A 439 -13.86 18.94 24.01
N GLY A 440 -13.47 19.73 23.01
CA GLY A 440 -12.18 19.56 22.32
C GLY A 440 -12.12 18.41 21.30
N HIS A 441 -13.10 17.49 21.32
CA HIS A 441 -13.06 16.25 20.55
C HIS A 441 -14.23 16.14 19.56
N ALA A 442 -14.01 15.38 18.49
CA ALA A 442 -15.05 15.02 17.54
C ALA A 442 -15.92 13.90 18.13
N PRO A 443 -17.25 14.02 18.14
CA PRO A 443 -18.12 12.95 18.62
C PRO A 443 -18.00 11.72 17.72
N ALA A 444 -18.14 10.55 18.31
CA ALA A 444 -18.01 9.29 17.60
C ALA A 444 -19.05 8.27 18.06
N SER A 445 -19.46 7.39 17.14
CA SER A 445 -20.33 6.25 17.43
C SER A 445 -19.60 4.96 17.14
N TYR A 446 -19.63 4.03 18.09
CA TYR A 446 -19.01 2.72 17.98
C TYR A 446 -20.09 1.66 18.05
N ARG A 447 -19.99 0.63 17.19
CA ARG A 447 -20.78 -0.57 17.35
C ARG A 447 -20.15 -1.40 18.47
N CYS A 448 -20.87 -1.67 19.56
CA CYS A 448 -20.36 -2.48 20.67
C CYS A 448 -21.10 -3.82 20.62
N PRO A 449 -20.51 -4.89 20.06
CA PRO A 449 -21.06 -6.24 20.14
C PRO A 449 -20.78 -6.85 21.52
N CYS A 450 -21.06 -6.10 22.59
CA CYS A 450 -20.51 -6.37 23.91
C CYS A 450 -21.49 -7.21 24.74
N PRO A 451 -21.10 -8.41 25.21
CA PRO A 451 -21.91 -9.17 26.16
C PRO A 451 -22.02 -8.43 27.51
N PRO A 452 -23.05 -8.72 28.33
CA PRO A 452 -23.20 -8.19 29.68
C PRO A 452 -21.89 -8.22 30.49
N GLY A 453 -21.46 -7.07 31.02
CA GLY A 453 -20.26 -6.98 31.87
C GLY A 453 -18.93 -6.74 31.15
N GLY A 454 -18.95 -6.41 29.85
CA GLY A 454 -17.74 -6.06 29.10
C GLY A 454 -17.08 -4.74 29.50
N HIS A 455 -15.81 -4.60 29.13
CA HIS A 455 -15.05 -3.34 29.19
C HIS A 455 -14.69 -2.89 27.76
N ALA A 456 -14.97 -1.64 27.41
CA ALA A 456 -14.69 -1.07 26.09
C ALA A 456 -13.84 0.20 26.20
N VAL A 457 -12.74 0.27 25.45
CA VAL A 457 -11.92 1.48 25.32
C VAL A 457 -12.28 2.21 24.03
N LEU A 458 -12.76 3.46 24.13
CA LEU A 458 -13.30 4.24 23.02
C LEU A 458 -12.40 5.45 22.72
N PRO A 459 -11.69 5.47 21.58
CA PRO A 459 -10.75 6.54 21.24
C PRO A 459 -11.43 7.72 20.54
N LEU A 460 -11.44 8.91 21.16
CA LEU A 460 -11.93 10.15 20.54
C LEU A 460 -10.79 10.95 19.90
N TRP A 461 -11.03 11.47 18.70
CA TRP A 461 -10.08 12.34 18.02
C TRP A 461 -10.28 13.79 18.45
N PRO A 462 -9.21 14.53 18.80
CA PRO A 462 -9.27 15.99 18.88
C PRO A 462 -9.77 16.57 17.55
N ARG A 463 -10.65 17.58 17.60
CA ARG A 463 -11.34 18.10 16.40
C ARG A 463 -10.39 18.49 15.27
N ARG A 464 -9.24 19.07 15.64
CA ARG A 464 -8.19 19.47 14.70
C ARG A 464 -7.59 18.27 13.95
N ALA A 465 -7.24 17.20 14.66
CA ALA A 465 -6.68 15.99 14.06
C ALA A 465 -7.73 15.24 13.23
N PHE A 466 -8.99 15.28 13.68
CA PHE A 466 -10.12 14.74 12.91
C PHE A 466 -10.29 15.47 11.57
N ALA A 467 -10.24 16.80 11.57
CA ALA A 467 -10.30 17.62 10.35
C ALA A 467 -9.17 17.31 9.36
N GLN A 468 -7.95 17.14 9.88
CA GLN A 468 -6.77 16.79 9.08
C GLN A 468 -6.96 15.43 8.41
N ARG A 469 -7.40 14.41 9.16
CA ARG A 469 -7.68 13.08 8.60
C ARG A 469 -8.79 13.09 7.55
N LEU A 470 -9.85 13.87 7.76
CA LEU A 470 -10.91 14.04 6.75
C LEU A 470 -10.33 14.60 5.45
N LEU A 471 -9.51 15.65 5.53
CA LEU A 471 -8.89 16.27 4.35
C LEU A 471 -7.91 15.31 3.64
N GLU A 472 -7.14 14.53 4.41
CA GLU A 472 -6.29 13.46 3.84
C GLU A 472 -7.12 12.44 3.06
N GLY A 473 -8.27 12.02 3.61
CA GLY A 473 -9.21 11.12 2.94
C GLY A 473 -9.77 11.69 1.63
N VAL A 474 -10.16 12.97 1.62
CA VAL A 474 -10.61 13.69 0.41
C VAL A 474 -9.54 13.66 -0.68
N LEU A 475 -8.30 13.98 -0.30
CA LEU A 475 -7.17 14.07 -1.23
C LEU A 475 -6.79 12.69 -1.78
N ALA A 476 -6.78 11.66 -0.92
CA ALA A 476 -6.52 10.29 -1.31
C ALA A 476 -7.59 9.76 -2.29
N ALA A 477 -8.88 10.01 -2.00
CA ALA A 477 -9.98 9.64 -2.89
C ALA A 477 -9.87 10.31 -4.27
N ALA A 478 -9.35 11.54 -4.31
CA ALA A 478 -9.06 12.28 -5.55
C ALA A 478 -7.74 11.87 -6.24
N GLY A 479 -7.06 10.81 -5.78
CA GLY A 479 -5.79 10.34 -6.35
C GLY A 479 -4.65 11.35 -6.19
N ARG A 480 -4.69 12.19 -5.16
CA ARG A 480 -3.70 13.23 -4.90
C ARG A 480 -2.74 12.82 -3.78
N PRO A 481 -1.47 13.27 -3.83
CA PRO A 481 -0.51 12.97 -2.78
C PRO A 481 -0.95 13.58 -1.44
N PRO A 482 -0.62 12.94 -0.30
CA PRO A 482 -0.96 13.43 1.03
C PRO A 482 -0.32 14.80 1.28
N LEU A 483 -1.06 15.70 1.95
CA LEU A 483 -0.51 16.96 2.42
C LEU A 483 0.29 16.74 3.70
N VAL A 484 1.52 17.27 3.73
CA VAL A 484 2.30 17.36 4.97
C VAL A 484 1.96 18.70 5.63
N PHE A 485 1.06 18.66 6.62
CA PHE A 485 0.68 19.85 7.37
C PHE A 485 1.89 20.43 8.13
N GLY A 486 2.08 21.75 8.08
CA GLY A 486 3.16 22.46 8.80
C GLY A 486 4.34 22.94 7.96
N ARG A 487 4.38 22.70 6.64
CA ARG A 487 5.46 23.17 5.75
C ARG A 487 5.04 24.12 4.63
N VAL A 488 3.75 24.28 4.37
CA VAL A 488 3.25 25.00 3.20
C VAL A 488 2.13 25.93 3.67
N THR A 489 2.26 27.21 3.37
CA THR A 489 1.20 28.19 3.67
C THR A 489 -0.03 27.89 2.80
N PRO A 490 -1.26 28.21 3.23
CA PRO A 490 -2.45 27.93 2.45
C PRO A 490 -2.52 28.70 1.13
N THR A 491 -1.81 29.83 1.03
CA THR A 491 -1.58 30.52 -0.24
C THR A 491 -0.79 29.63 -1.21
N GLU A 492 0.25 28.95 -0.73
CA GLU A 492 1.05 28.02 -1.52
C GLU A 492 0.28 26.72 -1.82
N ALA A 493 -0.50 26.21 -0.86
CA ALA A 493 -1.38 25.06 -1.07
C ALA A 493 -2.47 25.37 -2.11
N GLY A 494 -3.08 26.56 -2.06
CA GLY A 494 -4.09 26.98 -3.03
C GLY A 494 -3.53 27.19 -4.44
N LEU A 495 -2.32 27.74 -4.56
CA LEU A 495 -1.59 27.81 -5.83
C LEU A 495 -1.26 26.43 -6.38
N PHE A 496 -0.89 25.49 -5.51
CA PHE A 496 -0.61 24.11 -5.88
C PHE A 496 -1.86 23.35 -6.34
N LEU A 497 -3.00 23.56 -5.66
CA LEU A 497 -4.29 22.95 -5.99
C LEU A 497 -4.90 23.53 -7.27
N SER A 498 -4.80 24.85 -7.47
CA SER A 498 -5.22 25.56 -8.68
C SER A 498 -4.47 25.07 -9.94
N ARG A 499 -3.14 24.91 -9.84
CA ARG A 499 -2.31 24.34 -10.94
C ARG A 499 -2.67 22.90 -11.33
N ARG A 500 -3.49 22.20 -10.53
CA ARG A 500 -3.92 20.82 -10.78
C ARG A 500 -5.40 20.68 -11.14
N GLY A 501 -6.05 21.80 -11.51
CA GLY A 501 -7.39 21.80 -12.11
C GLY A 501 -8.56 21.86 -11.14
N LEU A 502 -8.31 22.17 -9.86
CA LEU A 502 -9.39 22.54 -8.93
C LEU A 502 -9.84 23.97 -9.22
N ASP A 503 -11.16 24.20 -9.22
CA ASP A 503 -11.76 25.53 -9.38
C ASP A 503 -11.06 26.52 -8.45
N VAL A 504 -10.61 27.66 -8.99
CA VAL A 504 -9.85 28.69 -8.28
C VAL A 504 -10.58 29.20 -7.04
N ARG A 505 -11.93 29.19 -7.04
CA ARG A 505 -12.71 29.48 -5.83
C ARG A 505 -12.54 28.39 -4.76
N ALA A 506 -12.74 27.11 -5.11
CA ALA A 506 -12.55 26.00 -4.18
C ALA A 506 -11.09 25.84 -3.73
N ALA A 507 -10.12 26.07 -4.62
CA ALA A 507 -8.69 25.92 -4.35
C ALA A 507 -8.15 27.01 -3.41
N VAL A 508 -8.79 28.17 -3.31
CA VAL A 508 -8.40 29.25 -2.38
C VAL A 508 -9.27 29.21 -1.13
N GLU A 509 -10.58 28.94 -1.26
CA GLU A 509 -11.50 28.91 -0.12
C GLU A 509 -11.30 27.67 0.75
N LEU A 510 -11.03 26.49 0.18
CA LEU A 510 -10.90 25.26 0.97
C LEU A 510 -9.65 25.27 1.87
N PRO A 511 -8.43 25.63 1.39
CA PRO A 511 -7.26 25.76 2.26
C PRO A 511 -7.37 26.92 3.25
N ALA A 512 -7.97 28.06 2.86
CA ALA A 512 -8.18 29.19 3.78
C ALA A 512 -9.29 28.92 4.81
N MET A 513 -10.25 28.05 4.50
CA MET A 513 -11.28 27.56 5.42
C MET A 513 -10.69 26.51 6.35
N VAL A 514 -9.86 25.58 5.84
CA VAL A 514 -9.09 24.62 6.64
C VAL A 514 -8.09 25.34 7.53
N GLU A 515 -7.42 26.39 7.07
CA GLU A 515 -6.52 27.19 7.90
C GLU A 515 -7.28 27.94 9.00
N ARG A 516 -8.36 28.65 8.65
CA ARG A 516 -9.19 29.33 9.65
C ARG A 516 -9.82 28.37 10.65
N SER A 517 -10.20 27.17 10.20
CA SER A 517 -10.81 26.16 11.07
C SER A 517 -9.78 25.36 11.87
N CYS A 518 -8.57 25.12 11.35
CA CYS A 518 -7.57 24.25 11.99
C CYS A 518 -6.38 25.00 12.61
N PHE A 519 -6.20 26.28 12.31
CA PHE A 519 -5.02 27.09 12.68
C PHE A 519 -5.35 28.55 13.06
N GLY A 520 -6.62 28.97 13.06
CA GLY A 520 -7.06 30.24 13.66
C GLY A 520 -6.93 30.22 15.20
N PRO A 521 -7.06 31.38 15.87
CA PRO A 521 -7.08 31.45 17.34
C PRO A 521 -8.30 30.75 17.98
N ASP A 522 -9.30 30.41 17.16
CA ASP A 522 -10.53 29.76 17.58
C ASP A 522 -10.52 28.26 17.22
N GLU A 523 -11.05 27.42 18.11
CA GLU A 523 -11.23 25.97 17.90
C GLU A 523 -12.11 25.70 16.66
N PRO A 524 -11.81 24.69 15.81
CA PRO A 524 -12.64 24.34 14.66
C PRO A 524 -14.11 24.20 15.07
N GLN A 525 -14.98 25.05 14.49
CA GLN A 525 -16.41 24.92 14.70
C GLN A 525 -16.91 23.65 14.01
N LEU A 526 -17.82 22.94 14.67
CA LEU A 526 -18.42 21.70 14.16
C LEU A 526 -18.95 21.90 12.73
N ASP A 527 -19.63 23.03 12.49
CA ASP A 527 -20.27 23.38 11.22
C ASP A 527 -19.28 23.39 10.04
N ALA A 528 -18.02 23.79 10.31
CA ALA A 528 -16.95 23.79 9.31
C ALA A 528 -16.46 22.37 8.99
N LEU A 529 -16.46 21.47 9.98
CA LEU A 529 -16.14 20.05 9.79
C LEU A 529 -17.23 19.35 8.96
N ALA A 530 -18.50 19.65 9.25
CA ALA A 530 -19.63 19.11 8.50
C ALA A 530 -19.63 19.51 7.02
N HIS A 531 -19.24 20.76 6.75
CA HIS A 531 -19.14 21.26 5.39
C HIS A 531 -18.03 20.55 4.62
N LEU A 532 -16.85 20.36 5.23
CA LEU A 532 -15.74 19.59 4.66
C LEU A 532 -16.13 18.14 4.37
N GLU A 533 -16.89 17.52 5.27
CA GLU A 533 -17.39 16.16 5.10
C GLU A 533 -18.41 16.04 3.97
N SER A 534 -19.37 16.97 3.88
CA SER A 534 -20.30 17.03 2.74
C SER A 534 -19.58 17.21 1.41
N GLU A 535 -18.52 18.02 1.37
CA GLU A 535 -17.70 18.20 0.16
C GLU A 535 -16.87 16.95 -0.16
N SER A 536 -16.35 16.26 0.87
CA SER A 536 -15.69 14.95 0.71
C SER A 536 -16.62 13.95 0.05
N GLU A 537 -17.85 13.83 0.54
CA GLU A 537 -18.82 12.90 0.01
C GLU A 537 -19.23 13.20 -1.42
N ARG A 538 -19.42 14.49 -1.75
CA ARG A 538 -19.68 14.93 -3.13
C ARG A 538 -18.53 14.58 -4.05
N ALA A 539 -17.29 14.77 -3.60
CA ALA A 539 -16.11 14.40 -4.34
C ALA A 539 -16.03 12.87 -4.57
N THR A 540 -16.24 12.06 -3.53
CA THR A 540 -16.26 10.60 -3.63
C THR A 540 -17.37 10.11 -4.58
N LEU A 541 -18.59 10.64 -4.45
CA LEU A 541 -19.72 10.27 -5.29
C LEU A 541 -19.50 10.66 -6.76
N ALA A 542 -18.90 11.83 -7.02
CA ALA A 542 -18.54 12.29 -8.36
C ALA A 542 -17.46 11.39 -9.02
N LEU A 543 -16.51 10.90 -8.23
CA LEU A 543 -15.49 9.95 -8.68
C LEU A 543 -16.06 8.56 -8.97
N GLU A 544 -17.00 8.09 -8.14
CA GLU A 544 -17.71 6.83 -8.38
C GLU A 544 -18.59 6.90 -9.63
N THR A 545 -19.28 8.02 -9.87
CA THR A 545 -20.06 8.22 -11.11
C THR A 545 -19.16 8.36 -12.36
N ALA A 546 -17.98 8.97 -12.25
CA ALA A 546 -17.01 9.05 -13.34
C ALA A 546 -16.44 7.68 -13.73
N LYS A 547 -16.25 6.76 -12.77
CA LYS A 547 -15.78 5.37 -13.02
C LYS A 547 -16.82 4.46 -13.68
N VAL A 548 -18.10 4.80 -13.62
CA VAL A 548 -19.19 4.01 -14.25
C VAL A 548 -19.45 4.47 -15.70
N GLY A 549 -18.93 5.64 -16.10
CA GLY A 549 -19.08 6.22 -17.44
C GLY A 549 -17.86 6.07 -18.36
N SER A 550 -16.79 5.41 -17.90
CA SER A 550 -15.57 5.06 -18.65
C SER A 550 -15.42 3.55 -18.72
#